data_AF-A0A132A351-F1
#
_entry.id   AF-A0A132A351-F1
#
_cell.length_a   1.000
_cell.length_b   1.000
_cell.length_c   1.000
_cell.angle_alpha   90.00
_cell.angle_beta   90.00
_cell.angle_gamma   90.00
#
_symmetry.space_group_name_H-M   'P 1'
#
loop_
_entity.id
_entity.type
_entity.pdbx_description
1 polymer ?
#
loop_
_entity_poly.entity_id
_entity_poly.type
_entity_poly.pdbx_seq_one_letter_code
_entity_poly.pdbx_strand_id
1 'polypeptide(L)'
;MERKQFNSLLYQLILSVAIITRGYFSSDDENVSLSDLDWIGEPDDTDFKLPDSFIRKFKQDLMRDLNKKCRNHFSIIKLIHPGLQFCKVPKVYQALPTWFDLRNLELVTPTRDNSTEKQCKASWAFGPIASLESAWLESHDRIASDAFSLSAQNLIDCAGYQGCNGGVDVIEAFNYLQEKGVVKEENYKYKGKKQRCRWRLFYRRYKIKSYCAICPATVETIKKFLFKHKTALTTVISVRNLTAFKNIDDEILYEDEGPSVQRRLVVNIVGWRHD
;
A
#
# COMPACT_ATOMS: atom_id res chain seq x y z
N MET A 1 -6.96 41.29 -15.21
CA MET A 1 -7.62 40.20 -15.95
C MET A 1 -6.57 39.11 -16.12
N GLU A 2 -6.63 37.92 -15.54
CA GLU A 2 -7.71 37.18 -14.89
C GLU A 2 -7.14 36.39 -13.69
N ARG A 3 -7.93 36.32 -12.61
CA ARG A 3 -7.77 35.38 -11.51
C ARG A 3 -7.87 33.96 -12.07
N LYS A 4 -6.76 33.22 -12.19
CA LYS A 4 -6.82 31.77 -12.34
C LYS A 4 -7.31 31.17 -11.03
N GLN A 5 -8.63 30.94 -10.97
CA GLN A 5 -9.31 30.20 -9.93
C GLN A 5 -8.65 28.83 -9.74
N PHE A 6 -8.42 28.52 -8.46
CA PHE A 6 -7.99 27.23 -7.95
C PHE A 6 -8.99 26.12 -8.33
N ASN A 7 -8.71 25.40 -9.42
CA ASN A 7 -9.44 24.17 -9.76
C ASN A 7 -8.71 22.94 -9.21
N SER A 8 -9.19 22.57 -8.03
CA SER A 8 -8.98 21.36 -7.23
C SER A 8 -9.25 20.05 -7.98
N LEU A 9 -8.25 19.50 -8.68
CA LEU A 9 -8.24 18.12 -9.21
C LEU A 9 -7.56 17.20 -8.17
N LEU A 10 -8.30 16.59 -7.22
CA LEU A 10 -8.80 15.19 -7.21
C LEU A 10 -7.72 14.12 -6.92
N TYR A 11 -7.16 14.13 -5.71
CA TYR A 11 -6.27 13.06 -5.20
C TYR A 11 -7.08 12.00 -4.47
N GLN A 12 -7.11 10.79 -4.99
CA GLN A 12 -7.46 9.58 -4.25
C GLN A 12 -6.15 8.93 -3.83
N LEU A 13 -5.77 9.04 -2.55
CA LEU A 13 -4.80 8.13 -1.97
C LEU A 13 -5.42 6.76 -1.77
N ILE A 14 -4.63 5.72 -1.95
CA ILE A 14 -5.15 4.39 -2.16
C ILE A 14 -4.56 3.46 -1.11
N LEU A 15 -5.41 3.07 -0.18
CA LEU A 15 -5.15 2.04 0.83
C LEU A 15 -5.39 0.66 0.21
N SER A 16 -4.34 -0.13 -0.01
CA SER A 16 -4.57 -1.57 -0.07
C SER A 16 -4.62 -2.10 1.36
N VAL A 17 -5.83 -2.20 1.90
CA VAL A 17 -6.11 -3.07 3.07
C VAL A 17 -5.97 -4.56 2.69
N ALA A 18 -5.56 -4.88 1.46
CA ALA A 18 -5.08 -6.22 1.13
C ALA A 18 -3.74 -6.45 1.80
N ILE A 19 -3.83 -6.97 3.01
CA ILE A 19 -3.20 -8.22 3.39
C ILE A 19 -2.80 -9.01 2.13
N ILE A 20 -1.54 -8.86 1.70
CA ILE A 20 -0.89 -9.92 0.93
C ILE A 20 -0.53 -10.97 1.97
N THR A 21 -1.51 -11.78 2.34
CA THR A 21 -1.28 -13.14 2.78
C THR A 21 -1.82 -13.99 1.67
N ARG A 22 -0.94 -14.67 0.95
CA ARG A 22 -1.34 -15.88 0.28
C ARG A 22 -1.81 -16.86 1.38
N GLY A 23 -2.96 -17.49 1.15
CA GLY A 23 -3.57 -18.48 2.04
C GLY A 23 -4.99 -18.14 2.46
N TYR A 24 -5.95 -18.23 1.54
CA TYR A 24 -7.38 -18.47 1.86
C TYR A 24 -8.09 -19.21 0.71
N PHE A 25 -7.61 -20.42 0.42
CA PHE A 25 -8.38 -21.67 0.41
C PHE A 25 -7.82 -22.44 1.63
N SER A 26 -8.53 -23.16 2.49
CA SER A 26 -9.83 -23.83 2.48
C SER A 26 -10.35 -23.86 3.93
N SER A 27 -11.63 -24.19 4.08
CA SER A 27 -12.34 -24.46 5.34
C SER A 27 -11.62 -25.45 6.24
N ASP A 28 -11.81 -25.29 7.55
CA ASP A 28 -11.60 -26.34 8.55
C ASP A 28 -12.57 -27.52 8.29
N ASP A 29 -12.14 -28.70 8.74
CA ASP A 29 -12.80 -30.01 8.81
C ASP A 29 -12.90 -30.84 7.52
N GLU A 30 -11.84 -31.61 7.23
CA GLU A 30 -11.91 -33.08 7.26
C GLU A 30 -10.49 -33.69 7.24
N ASN A 31 -10.20 -34.58 8.19
CA ASN A 31 -9.00 -35.39 8.24
C ASN A 31 -8.90 -36.29 7.01
N VAL A 32 -7.96 -36.03 6.10
CA VAL A 32 -7.45 -37.05 5.17
C VAL A 32 -5.94 -36.86 5.03
N SER A 33 -5.17 -37.87 5.42
CA SER A 33 -3.72 -37.94 5.23
C SER A 33 -3.39 -38.01 3.74
N LEU A 34 -2.69 -37.01 3.22
CA LEU A 34 -2.17 -36.97 1.85
C LEU A 34 -0.86 -37.76 1.71
N SER A 35 -0.85 -39.02 2.17
CA SER A 35 0.24 -39.96 1.91
C SER A 35 -0.10 -41.05 0.88
N ASP A 36 -1.33 -41.09 0.33
CA ASP A 36 -1.78 -42.19 -0.55
C ASP A 36 -2.42 -41.73 -1.87
N LEU A 37 -1.93 -40.64 -2.47
CA LEU A 37 -2.23 -40.33 -3.87
C LEU A 37 -0.94 -40.31 -4.68
N ASP A 38 -0.59 -41.49 -5.19
CA ASP A 38 0.34 -41.66 -6.31
C ASP A 38 -0.22 -40.91 -7.53
N TRP A 39 0.23 -39.67 -7.72
CA TRP A 39 0.05 -38.96 -8.99
C TRP A 39 1.31 -39.17 -9.82
N ILE A 40 1.30 -40.23 -10.62
CA ILE A 40 2.27 -40.44 -11.69
C ILE A 40 1.81 -39.58 -12.87
N GLY A 41 2.46 -38.44 -13.07
CA GLY A 41 2.22 -37.62 -14.25
C GLY A 41 3.36 -36.64 -14.51
N GLU A 42 4.28 -37.05 -15.37
CA GLU A 42 5.09 -36.19 -16.23
C GLU A 42 4.73 -36.52 -17.70
N PRO A 43 5.05 -35.72 -18.74
CA PRO A 43 5.69 -34.39 -18.78
C PRO A 43 4.89 -33.34 -19.63
N ASP A 44 5.30 -32.05 -19.57
CA ASP A 44 5.02 -30.95 -20.52
C ASP A 44 3.90 -31.14 -21.57
N ASP A 45 2.64 -30.89 -21.19
CA ASP A 45 1.55 -30.69 -22.16
C ASP A 45 1.36 -29.20 -22.43
N THR A 46 2.06 -28.70 -23.45
CA THR A 46 1.97 -27.31 -23.93
C THR A 46 0.66 -27.00 -24.67
N ASP A 47 -0.21 -28.00 -24.86
CA ASP A 47 -1.46 -27.89 -25.61
C ASP A 47 -2.74 -27.89 -24.75
N PHE A 48 -2.64 -28.11 -23.43
CA PHE A 48 -3.80 -27.98 -22.54
C PHE A 48 -4.12 -26.51 -22.22
N LYS A 49 -4.87 -25.85 -23.12
CA LYS A 49 -5.48 -24.54 -22.85
C LYS A 49 -6.92 -24.70 -22.41
N LEU A 50 -7.22 -24.27 -21.18
CA LEU A 50 -8.59 -24.13 -20.68
C LEU A 50 -9.42 -23.26 -21.65
N PRO A 51 -10.69 -23.59 -21.91
CA PRO A 51 -11.53 -22.78 -22.79
C PRO A 51 -11.65 -21.33 -22.29
N ASP A 52 -11.56 -20.35 -23.19
CA ASP A 52 -11.69 -18.93 -22.84
C ASP A 52 -13.01 -18.60 -22.13
N SER A 53 -14.09 -19.31 -22.46
CA SER A 53 -15.39 -19.20 -21.77
C SER A 53 -15.28 -19.62 -20.30
N PHE A 54 -14.56 -20.70 -20.01
CA PHE A 54 -14.31 -21.19 -18.67
C PHE A 54 -13.43 -20.22 -17.88
N ILE A 55 -12.29 -19.78 -18.46
CA ILE A 55 -11.39 -18.81 -17.82
C ILE A 55 -12.14 -17.52 -17.50
N ARG A 56 -12.97 -17.01 -18.43
CA ARG A 56 -13.77 -15.80 -18.20
C ARG A 56 -14.77 -15.97 -17.07
N LYS A 57 -15.52 -17.08 -17.06
CA LYS A 57 -16.50 -17.37 -15.99
C LYS A 57 -15.82 -17.53 -14.63
N PHE A 58 -14.73 -18.29 -14.57
CA PHE A 58 -13.93 -18.48 -13.36
C PHE A 58 -13.41 -17.14 -12.81
N LYS A 59 -12.84 -16.28 -13.68
CA LYS A 59 -12.40 -14.93 -13.27
C LYS A 59 -13.56 -14.07 -12.75
N GLN A 60 -14.73 -14.15 -13.37
CA GLN A 60 -15.91 -13.40 -12.92
C GLN A 60 -16.40 -13.87 -11.54
N ASP A 61 -16.49 -15.18 -11.33
CA ASP A 61 -16.94 -15.77 -10.06
C ASP A 61 -15.92 -15.49 -8.94
N LEU A 62 -14.62 -15.69 -9.22
CA LEU A 62 -13.54 -15.31 -8.30
C LEU A 62 -13.62 -13.84 -7.90
N MET A 63 -13.80 -12.94 -8.85
CA MET A 63 -13.93 -11.51 -8.56
C MET A 63 -15.20 -11.19 -7.77
N ARG A 64 -16.31 -11.90 -8.00
CA ARG A 64 -17.54 -11.75 -7.22
C ARG A 64 -17.31 -12.13 -5.76
N ASP A 65 -16.62 -13.24 -5.52
CA ASP A 65 -16.31 -13.72 -4.17
C ASP A 65 -15.31 -12.83 -3.44
N LEU A 66 -14.24 -12.39 -4.11
CA LEU A 66 -13.28 -11.43 -3.55
C LEU A 66 -13.96 -10.10 -3.19
N ASN A 67 -14.87 -9.61 -4.03
CA ASN A 67 -15.68 -8.43 -3.73
C ASN A 67 -16.55 -8.64 -2.49
N LYS A 68 -17.22 -9.79 -2.37
CA LYS A 68 -18.08 -10.11 -1.23
C LYS A 68 -17.27 -10.19 0.07
N LYS A 69 -16.16 -10.93 0.07
CA LYS A 69 -15.25 -11.06 1.22
C LYS A 69 -14.71 -9.70 1.65
N CYS A 70 -14.22 -8.90 0.69
CA CYS A 70 -13.68 -7.58 0.97
C CYS A 70 -14.73 -6.62 1.55
N ARG A 71 -15.95 -6.60 0.99
CA ARG A 71 -17.06 -5.79 1.54
C ARG A 71 -17.42 -6.21 2.97
N ASN A 72 -17.51 -7.51 3.25
CA ASN A 72 -17.84 -8.01 4.59
C ASN A 72 -16.78 -7.62 5.64
N HIS A 73 -15.50 -7.84 5.33
CA HIS A 73 -14.40 -7.42 6.21
C HIS A 73 -14.43 -5.90 6.46
N PHE A 74 -14.73 -5.13 5.43
CA PHE A 74 -14.76 -3.69 5.51
C PHE A 74 -15.98 -3.12 6.24
N SER A 75 -17.11 -3.82 6.26
CA SER A 75 -18.26 -3.41 7.09
C SER A 75 -17.87 -3.23 8.55
N ILE A 76 -16.92 -4.02 9.06
CA ILE A 76 -16.37 -3.89 10.41
C ILE A 76 -15.44 -2.68 10.49
N ILE A 77 -14.53 -2.50 9.53
CA ILE A 77 -13.59 -1.36 9.49
C ILE A 77 -14.35 -0.03 9.44
N LYS A 78 -15.46 0.03 8.70
CA LYS A 78 -16.29 1.23 8.58
C LYS A 78 -16.94 1.66 9.90
N LEU A 79 -17.13 0.74 10.85
CA LEU A 79 -17.59 1.09 12.20
C LEU A 79 -16.54 1.90 12.96
N ILE A 80 -15.27 1.61 12.74
CA ILE A 80 -14.13 2.29 13.37
C ILE A 80 -13.77 3.56 12.59
N HIS A 81 -13.87 3.51 11.26
CA HIS A 81 -13.47 4.56 10.33
C HIS A 81 -14.62 4.91 9.36
N PRO A 82 -15.65 5.65 9.81
CA PRO A 82 -16.86 5.90 9.03
C PRO A 82 -16.63 6.73 7.76
N GLY A 83 -15.55 7.53 7.73
CA GLY A 83 -15.14 8.32 6.58
C GLY A 83 -14.42 7.55 5.47
N LEU A 84 -14.05 6.29 5.70
CA LEU A 84 -13.29 5.49 4.73
C LEU A 84 -14.18 5.07 3.56
N GLN A 85 -13.77 5.43 2.34
CA GLN A 85 -14.47 5.09 1.09
C GLN A 85 -13.68 4.08 0.26
N PHE A 86 -14.35 3.41 -0.68
CA PHE A 86 -13.69 2.54 -1.65
C PHE A 86 -13.31 3.29 -2.92
N CYS A 87 -12.15 2.94 -3.46
CA CYS A 87 -11.71 3.47 -4.73
C CYS A 87 -12.54 2.89 -5.86
N LYS A 88 -12.95 3.74 -6.80
CA LYS A 88 -13.55 3.28 -8.05
C LYS A 88 -12.42 2.76 -8.94
N VAL A 89 -12.44 1.47 -9.28
CA VAL A 89 -11.41 0.87 -10.13
C VAL A 89 -11.31 1.65 -11.45
N PRO A 90 -10.13 2.15 -11.82
CA PRO A 90 -9.97 2.95 -13.01
C PRO A 90 -10.16 2.07 -14.24
N LYS A 91 -10.86 2.61 -15.24
CA LYS A 91 -10.96 1.97 -16.55
C LYS A 91 -9.66 2.21 -17.29
N VAL A 92 -8.86 1.15 -17.42
CA VAL A 92 -7.65 1.14 -18.25
C VAL A 92 -8.00 0.35 -19.50
N TYR A 93 -8.08 1.05 -20.63
CA TYR A 93 -8.48 0.48 -21.92
C TYR A 93 -7.29 -0.03 -22.74
N GLN A 94 -6.09 0.41 -22.39
CA GLN A 94 -4.83 -0.10 -22.94
C GLN A 94 -4.32 -1.29 -22.13
N ALA A 95 -3.57 -2.16 -22.78
CA ALA A 95 -2.80 -3.17 -22.06
C ALA A 95 -1.83 -2.48 -21.09
N LEU A 96 -1.72 -3.00 -19.87
CA LEU A 96 -0.72 -2.54 -18.92
C LEU A 96 0.66 -2.98 -19.40
N PRO A 97 1.71 -2.15 -19.23
CA PRO A 97 3.06 -2.52 -19.63
C PRO A 97 3.56 -3.71 -18.79
N THR A 98 4.52 -4.46 -19.34
CA THR A 98 5.17 -5.59 -18.65
C THR A 98 5.88 -5.12 -17.38
N TRP A 99 6.44 -3.91 -17.39
CA TRP A 99 7.04 -3.27 -16.24
C TRP A 99 6.56 -1.83 -16.09
N PHE A 100 6.58 -1.31 -14.87
CA PHE A 100 6.28 0.08 -14.56
C PHE A 100 6.93 0.44 -13.23
N ASP A 101 7.63 1.56 -13.18
CA ASP A 101 8.37 1.95 -11.98
C ASP A 101 8.30 3.47 -11.78
N LEU A 102 7.76 3.90 -10.64
CA LEU A 102 7.67 5.31 -10.26
C LEU A 102 9.05 5.93 -10.00
N ARG A 103 10.07 5.13 -9.69
CA ARG A 103 11.45 5.60 -9.49
C ARG A 103 12.04 6.13 -10.80
N ASN A 104 11.76 5.46 -11.91
CA ASN A 104 12.19 5.89 -13.26
C ASN A 104 11.47 7.16 -13.73
N LEU A 105 10.34 7.50 -13.10
CA LEU A 105 9.60 8.73 -13.33
C LEU A 105 9.98 9.83 -12.32
N GLU A 106 10.92 9.56 -11.41
CA GLU A 106 11.32 10.47 -10.34
C GLU A 106 10.14 10.92 -9.45
N LEU A 107 9.19 10.00 -9.21
CA LEU A 107 7.98 10.23 -8.40
C LEU A 107 8.06 9.59 -7.00
N VAL A 108 9.26 9.23 -6.56
CA VAL A 108 9.53 8.64 -5.24
C VAL A 108 10.73 9.36 -4.63
N THR A 109 10.57 9.91 -3.42
CA THR A 109 11.70 10.53 -2.70
C THR A 109 12.69 9.48 -2.21
N PRO A 110 13.97 9.83 -1.97
CA PRO A 110 14.96 8.88 -1.49
C PRO A 110 14.54 8.09 -0.26
N THR A 111 15.01 6.85 -0.18
CA THR A 111 14.69 5.93 0.92
C THR A 111 15.07 6.56 2.25
N ARG A 112 14.09 6.65 3.14
CA ARG A 112 14.32 7.15 4.49
C ARG A 112 14.65 6.00 5.40
N ASP A 113 15.75 6.16 6.12
CA ASP A 113 16.05 5.28 7.21
C ASP A 113 15.08 5.57 8.39
N ASN A 114 14.13 4.67 8.60
CA ASN A 114 13.27 4.68 9.79
C ASN A 114 13.90 3.91 10.96
N SER A 115 15.14 3.44 10.79
CA SER A 115 15.86 2.56 11.72
C SER A 115 16.88 3.27 12.61
N THR A 116 17.06 4.59 12.50
CA THR A 116 18.09 5.30 13.27
C THR A 116 17.93 5.11 14.79
N GLU A 117 18.78 4.25 15.36
CA GLU A 117 19.20 4.13 16.78
C GLU A 117 18.12 4.01 17.88
N LYS A 118 16.83 4.04 17.55
CA LYS A 118 15.73 4.00 18.51
C LYS A 118 14.63 3.13 17.95
N GLN A 119 14.17 2.17 18.75
CA GLN A 119 13.19 1.12 18.46
C GLN A 119 11.78 1.66 18.13
N CYS A 120 11.65 2.59 17.17
CA CYS A 120 10.42 3.25 16.80
C CYS A 120 9.75 2.52 15.64
N LYS A 121 8.59 1.90 15.90
CA LYS A 121 7.79 1.20 14.89
C LYS A 121 6.97 2.20 14.06
N ALA A 122 7.62 3.10 13.32
CA ALA A 122 6.97 4.22 12.64
C ALA A 122 6.50 3.94 11.19
N SER A 123 6.55 2.70 10.70
CA SER A 123 6.17 2.40 9.30
C SER A 123 4.77 2.90 8.93
N TRP A 124 3.83 2.88 9.88
CA TRP A 124 2.48 3.46 9.75
C TRP A 124 2.47 4.96 9.39
N ALA A 125 3.51 5.70 9.76
CA ALA A 125 3.66 7.12 9.44
C ALA A 125 4.46 7.31 8.14
N PHE A 126 5.56 6.58 7.96
CA PHE A 126 6.39 6.69 6.76
C PHE A 126 5.65 6.29 5.49
N GLY A 127 4.81 5.25 5.53
CA GLY A 127 4.06 4.79 4.36
C GLY A 127 3.13 5.86 3.77
N PRO A 128 2.20 6.42 4.55
CA PRO A 128 1.32 7.51 4.11
C PRO A 128 2.07 8.78 3.69
N ILE A 129 3.19 9.10 4.35
CA ILE A 129 4.04 10.24 3.97
C ILE A 129 4.65 10.03 2.58
N ALA A 130 5.21 8.86 2.30
CA ALA A 130 5.78 8.54 0.99
C ALA A 130 4.72 8.60 -0.12
N SER A 131 3.49 8.15 0.15
CA SER A 131 2.38 8.26 -0.81
C SER A 131 1.96 9.71 -1.05
N LEU A 132 1.93 10.56 -0.01
CA LEU A 132 1.66 11.99 -0.16
C LEU A 132 2.75 12.69 -0.97
N GLU A 133 4.02 12.36 -0.72
CA GLU A 133 5.14 12.92 -1.48
C GLU A 133 5.08 12.54 -2.95
N SER A 134 4.84 11.26 -3.23
CA SER A 134 4.66 10.75 -4.59
C SER A 134 3.51 11.47 -5.30
N ALA A 135 2.37 11.66 -4.63
CA ALA A 135 1.22 12.39 -5.18
C ALA A 135 1.50 13.87 -5.42
N TRP A 136 2.32 14.47 -4.56
CA TRP A 136 2.72 15.86 -4.73
C TRP A 136 3.68 16.04 -5.90
N LEU A 137 4.65 15.12 -6.08
CA LEU A 137 5.59 15.15 -7.20
C LEU A 137 4.88 14.98 -8.54
N GLU A 138 3.97 14.01 -8.63
CA GLU A 138 3.17 13.73 -9.83
C GLU A 138 2.37 14.95 -10.27
N SER A 139 1.78 15.66 -9.31
CA SER A 139 0.85 16.76 -9.60
C SER A 139 1.49 18.10 -9.93
N HIS A 140 2.76 18.26 -9.57
CA HIS A 140 3.48 19.51 -9.78
C HIS A 140 4.50 19.40 -10.91
N ASP A 141 4.52 18.27 -11.65
CA ASP A 141 5.51 17.91 -12.66
C ASP A 141 6.94 18.14 -12.13
N ARG A 142 7.20 17.72 -10.89
CA ARG A 142 8.48 17.94 -10.19
C ARG A 142 9.27 16.65 -10.07
N ILE A 143 10.58 16.82 -10.21
CA ILE A 143 11.59 15.79 -10.01
C ILE A 143 11.76 15.54 -8.51
N ALA A 144 11.71 14.27 -8.10
CA ALA A 144 12.06 13.86 -6.75
C ALA A 144 13.43 14.43 -6.36
N SER A 145 13.45 15.14 -5.24
CA SER A 145 14.68 15.63 -4.64
C SER A 145 14.53 15.63 -3.13
N ASP A 146 15.65 15.53 -2.42
CA ASP A 146 15.67 15.63 -0.95
C ASP A 146 15.08 16.96 -0.44
N ALA A 147 15.04 17.98 -1.30
CA ALA A 147 14.42 19.28 -1.02
C ALA A 147 12.90 19.20 -0.81
N PHE A 148 12.25 18.12 -1.28
CA PHE A 148 10.84 17.85 -1.03
C PHE A 148 10.64 16.61 -0.15
N SER A 149 11.05 16.74 1.11
CA SER A 149 10.82 15.74 2.16
C SER A 149 9.82 16.27 3.19
N LEU A 150 8.80 15.48 3.51
CA LEU A 150 7.77 15.75 4.52
C LEU A 150 8.06 15.04 5.83
N SER A 151 7.64 15.69 6.92
CA SER A 151 7.94 15.24 8.27
C SER A 151 7.06 14.09 8.72
N ALA A 152 7.62 12.89 8.72
CA ALA A 152 7.04 11.73 9.38
C ALA A 152 6.96 11.96 10.90
N GLN A 153 7.91 12.70 11.49
CA GLN A 153 7.89 13.03 12.92
C GLN A 153 6.68 13.88 13.32
N ASN A 154 6.30 14.85 12.47
CA ASN A 154 5.11 15.64 12.73
C ASN A 154 3.86 14.75 12.76
N LEU A 155 3.79 13.74 11.89
CA LEU A 155 2.72 12.75 11.89
C LEU A 155 2.76 11.86 13.15
N ILE A 156 3.94 11.34 13.51
CA ILE A 156 4.16 10.49 14.70
C ILE A 156 3.74 11.19 16.00
N ASP A 157 4.07 12.48 16.12
CA ASP A 157 3.81 13.23 17.35
C ASP A 157 2.36 13.73 17.43
N CYS A 158 1.72 14.02 16.29
CA CYS A 158 0.46 14.78 16.23
C CYS A 158 -0.76 14.01 15.73
N ALA A 159 -0.60 12.90 15.01
CA ALA A 159 -1.74 12.20 14.41
C ALA A 159 -2.50 11.27 15.37
N GLY A 160 -1.91 10.85 16.50
CA GLY A 160 -2.61 9.96 17.41
C GLY A 160 -1.77 9.16 18.40
N TYR A 161 -2.35 8.07 18.91
CA TYR A 161 -1.82 7.26 20.01
C TYR A 161 -0.63 6.39 19.57
N GLN A 162 -0.58 5.94 18.32
CA GLN A 162 0.39 4.96 17.80
C GLN A 162 1.85 5.37 18.02
N GLY A 163 2.20 6.64 17.75
CA GLY A 163 3.54 7.18 17.95
C GLY A 163 4.64 6.21 17.48
N CYS A 164 5.56 5.88 18.38
CA CYS A 164 6.63 4.90 18.14
C CYS A 164 6.33 3.47 18.62
N ASN A 165 5.20 3.26 19.31
CA ASN A 165 4.76 1.92 19.70
C ASN A 165 4.21 1.15 18.49
N GLY A 166 3.86 1.89 17.44
CA GLY A 166 3.53 1.40 16.11
C GLY A 166 2.06 1.10 15.90
N GLY A 167 1.81 0.32 14.86
CA GLY A 167 0.49 -0.02 14.34
C GLY A 167 0.61 -0.38 12.86
N VAL A 168 -0.46 -0.94 12.30
CA VAL A 168 -0.65 -1.06 10.84
C VAL A 168 -1.86 -0.27 10.38
N ASP A 169 -2.55 0.39 11.30
CA ASP A 169 -3.67 1.25 10.97
C ASP A 169 -3.14 2.58 10.44
N VAL A 170 -3.12 2.63 9.11
CA VAL A 170 -2.73 3.77 8.28
C VAL A 170 -3.91 4.72 8.02
N ILE A 171 -5.13 4.36 8.41
CA ILE A 171 -6.34 5.15 8.15
C ILE A 171 -6.29 6.43 8.99
N GLU A 172 -5.89 6.35 10.26
CA GLU A 172 -5.69 7.51 11.13
C GLU A 172 -4.64 8.47 10.57
N ALA A 173 -3.54 7.94 10.01
CA ALA A 173 -2.54 8.75 9.32
C ALA A 173 -3.13 9.49 8.13
N PHE A 174 -3.90 8.80 7.27
CA PHE A 174 -4.54 9.45 6.12
C PHE A 174 -5.60 10.48 6.53
N ASN A 175 -6.40 10.21 7.57
CA ASN A 175 -7.32 11.19 8.15
C ASN A 175 -6.57 12.46 8.60
N TYR A 176 -5.48 12.29 9.34
CA TYR A 176 -4.67 13.43 9.77
C TYR A 176 -4.07 14.20 8.59
N LEU A 177 -3.55 13.50 7.56
CA LEU A 177 -3.04 14.12 6.35
C LEU A 177 -4.12 14.91 5.59
N GLN A 178 -5.38 14.45 5.63
CA GLN A 178 -6.51 15.13 4.99
C GLN A 178 -6.91 16.39 5.77
N GLU A 179 -7.11 16.27 7.08
CA GLU A 179 -7.63 17.36 7.89
C GLU A 179 -6.56 18.41 8.23
N LYS A 180 -5.40 17.96 8.67
CA LYS A 180 -4.33 18.79 9.23
C LYS A 180 -3.12 18.87 8.31
N GLY A 181 -2.78 17.79 7.61
CA GLY A 181 -1.55 17.70 6.82
C GLY A 181 -0.30 17.68 7.68
N VAL A 182 0.87 17.76 7.05
CA VAL A 182 2.18 17.77 7.71
C VAL A 182 3.08 18.88 7.19
N VAL A 183 4.14 19.20 7.91
CA VAL A 183 5.17 20.15 7.47
C VAL A 183 6.32 19.41 6.78
N LYS A 184 7.26 20.15 6.18
CA LYS A 184 8.51 19.56 5.66
C LYS A 184 9.40 19.00 6.77
N GLU A 185 10.20 18.00 6.43
CA GLU A 185 11.19 17.36 7.31
C GLU A 185 12.19 18.37 7.89
N GLU A 186 12.66 19.33 7.10
CA GLU A 186 13.57 20.40 7.56
C GLU A 186 13.01 21.21 8.74
N ASN A 187 11.69 21.36 8.79
CA ASN A 187 10.97 22.14 9.79
C ASN A 187 10.59 21.31 11.03
N TYR A 188 10.59 19.98 10.92
CA TYR A 188 10.25 19.06 11.99
C TYR A 188 11.00 17.74 11.81
N LYS A 189 12.28 17.76 12.16
CA LYS A 189 13.21 16.64 11.94
C LYS A 189 12.81 15.38 12.69
N TYR A 190 13.02 14.23 12.07
CA TYR A 190 12.88 12.91 12.67
C TYR A 190 13.77 12.71 13.90
N LYS A 191 13.18 12.09 14.94
CA LYS A 191 13.81 11.86 16.24
C LYS A 191 13.78 10.40 16.69
N GLY A 192 13.06 9.54 15.97
CA GLY A 192 12.92 8.11 16.31
C GLY A 192 12.26 7.86 17.66
N LYS A 193 11.46 8.79 18.17
CA LYS A 193 10.69 8.63 19.41
C LYS A 193 9.45 9.51 19.38
N LYS A 194 8.38 9.10 20.07
CA LYS A 194 7.21 9.96 20.26
C LYS A 194 7.60 11.15 21.13
N GLN A 195 7.27 12.35 20.69
CA GLN A 195 7.42 13.58 21.45
C GLN A 195 6.06 14.28 21.60
N ARG A 196 6.05 15.35 22.38
CA ARG A 196 4.87 16.22 22.46
C ARG A 196 4.66 16.91 21.10
N CYS A 197 3.46 16.78 20.55
CA CYS A 197 3.07 17.44 19.30
C CYS A 197 3.32 18.96 19.35
N ARG A 198 4.08 19.45 18.37
CA ARG A 198 4.24 20.88 18.09
C ARG A 198 3.28 21.30 16.99
N TRP A 199 2.05 21.63 17.36
CA TRP A 199 0.98 21.97 16.41
C TRP A 199 1.04 23.42 15.91
N ARG A 200 1.53 24.36 16.74
CA ARG A 200 1.70 25.80 16.40
C ARG A 200 2.98 26.05 15.62
N LEU A 201 3.12 25.37 14.49
CA LEU A 201 4.18 25.69 13.54
C LEU A 201 3.61 26.65 12.49
N PHE A 202 4.26 27.80 12.31
CA PHE A 202 3.90 28.78 11.28
C PHE A 202 4.36 28.36 9.87
N TYR A 203 4.63 27.07 9.65
CA TYR A 203 5.11 26.53 8.39
C TYR A 203 3.96 26.07 7.49
N ARG A 204 4.20 26.13 6.17
CA ARG A 204 3.27 25.57 5.18
C ARG A 204 3.01 24.09 5.47
N ARG A 205 1.72 23.72 5.46
CA ARG A 205 1.27 22.33 5.62
C ARG A 205 0.89 21.72 4.28
N TYR A 206 1.26 20.47 4.09
CA TYR A 206 0.98 19.64 2.92
C TYR A 206 -0.10 18.64 3.30
N LYS A 207 -1.20 18.68 2.56
CA LYS A 207 -2.44 17.94 2.83
C LYS A 207 -2.83 17.11 1.63
N ILE A 208 -3.68 16.13 1.89
CA ILE A 208 -4.35 15.35 0.84
C ILE A 208 -5.79 15.83 0.72
N LYS A 209 -6.38 15.73 -0.48
CA LYS A 209 -7.79 16.06 -0.67
C LYS A 209 -8.69 14.92 -0.18
N SER A 210 -8.35 13.69 -0.53
CA SER A 210 -9.08 12.49 -0.15
C SER A 210 -8.21 11.24 -0.26
N TYR A 211 -8.71 10.16 0.31
CA TYR A 211 -8.16 8.83 0.16
C TYR A 211 -9.30 7.80 0.18
N CYS A 212 -9.01 6.61 -0.31
CA CYS A 212 -9.93 5.51 -0.46
C CYS A 212 -9.19 4.18 -0.36
N ALA A 213 -9.90 3.07 -0.18
CA ALA A 213 -9.33 1.74 -0.14
C ALA A 213 -9.55 0.97 -1.46
N ILE A 214 -8.55 0.25 -1.96
CA ILE A 214 -8.73 -0.70 -3.06
C ILE A 214 -9.47 -1.92 -2.52
N CYS A 215 -10.57 -2.26 -3.18
CA CYS A 215 -11.35 -3.44 -2.89
C CYS A 215 -11.94 -4.00 -4.20
N PRO A 216 -11.63 -5.25 -4.59
CA PRO A 216 -10.59 -6.12 -4.04
C PRO A 216 -9.20 -5.66 -4.50
N ALA A 217 -8.20 -5.75 -3.65
CA ALA A 217 -6.81 -5.47 -4.04
C ALA A 217 -6.15 -6.72 -4.61
N THR A 218 -6.42 -6.97 -5.88
CA THR A 218 -5.74 -7.98 -6.69
C THR A 218 -4.53 -7.34 -7.37
N VAL A 219 -3.60 -8.17 -7.88
CA VAL A 219 -2.45 -7.68 -8.66
C VAL A 219 -2.91 -6.79 -9.81
N GLU A 220 -3.98 -7.18 -10.52
CA GLU A 220 -4.53 -6.41 -11.63
C GLU A 220 -5.07 -5.05 -11.18
N THR A 221 -5.86 -4.99 -10.10
CA THR A 221 -6.42 -3.70 -9.63
C THR A 221 -5.31 -2.78 -9.11
N ILE A 222 -4.34 -3.32 -8.37
CA ILE A 222 -3.16 -2.57 -7.91
C ILE A 222 -2.39 -1.98 -9.09
N LYS A 223 -2.06 -2.80 -10.11
CA LYS A 223 -1.36 -2.31 -11.30
C LYS A 223 -2.14 -1.21 -12.01
N LYS A 224 -3.47 -1.36 -12.16
CA LYS A 224 -4.33 -0.33 -12.77
C LYS A 224 -4.31 0.99 -12.00
N PHE A 225 -4.39 0.95 -10.67
CA PHE A 225 -4.33 2.14 -9.84
C PHE A 225 -2.96 2.81 -9.88
N LEU A 226 -1.89 2.05 -9.71
CA LEU A 226 -0.52 2.55 -9.78
C LEU A 226 -0.23 3.20 -11.14
N PHE A 227 -0.62 2.52 -12.23
CA PHE A 227 -0.44 3.04 -13.59
C PHE A 227 -1.24 4.31 -13.86
N LYS A 228 -2.51 4.34 -13.44
CA LYS A 228 -3.41 5.46 -13.72
C LYS A 228 -3.04 6.72 -12.96
N HIS A 229 -2.67 6.58 -11.69
CA HIS A 229 -2.46 7.70 -10.79
C HIS A 229 -0.99 8.03 -10.58
N LYS A 230 -0.06 7.19 -11.08
CA LYS A 230 1.39 7.36 -10.96
C LYS A 230 1.84 7.75 -9.55
N THR A 231 1.26 7.11 -8.55
CA THR A 231 1.42 7.44 -7.14
C THR A 231 1.68 6.21 -6.31
N ALA A 232 2.64 6.30 -5.39
CA ALA A 232 2.98 5.20 -4.51
C ALA A 232 1.74 4.77 -3.70
N LEU A 233 1.48 3.45 -3.64
CA LEU A 233 0.30 2.90 -2.96
C LEU A 233 0.70 2.33 -1.60
N THR A 234 0.11 2.82 -0.52
CA THR A 234 0.39 2.31 0.83
C THR A 234 -0.31 0.98 1.06
N THR A 235 0.46 -0.03 1.48
CA THR A 235 -0.03 -1.37 1.78
C THR A 235 0.53 -1.91 3.08
N VAL A 236 -0.12 -2.95 3.62
CA VAL A 236 0.36 -3.71 4.78
C VAL A 236 0.80 -5.09 4.29
N ILE A 237 2.06 -5.43 4.53
CA ILE A 237 2.59 -6.78 4.33
C ILE A 237 2.65 -7.51 5.67
N SER A 238 2.38 -8.82 5.62
CA SER A 238 2.57 -9.72 6.76
C SER A 238 3.77 -10.60 6.48
N VAL A 239 4.83 -10.41 7.27
CA VAL A 239 6.09 -11.14 7.19
C VAL A 239 6.04 -12.30 8.18
N ARG A 240 6.24 -13.52 7.68
CA ARG A 240 6.21 -14.78 8.42
C ARG A 240 7.61 -15.33 8.67
N ASN A 241 8.58 -15.02 7.81
CA ASN A 241 9.98 -15.33 8.00
C ASN A 241 10.82 -14.04 8.05
N LEU A 242 10.97 -13.47 9.25
CA LEU A 242 11.67 -12.20 9.44
C LEU A 242 13.18 -12.30 9.16
N THR A 243 13.78 -13.47 9.34
CA THR A 243 15.21 -13.68 9.08
C THR A 243 15.48 -13.65 7.58
N ALA A 244 14.70 -14.40 6.79
CA ALA A 244 14.78 -14.32 5.34
C ALA A 244 14.50 -12.89 4.85
N PHE A 245 13.46 -12.24 5.38
CA PHE A 245 13.10 -10.88 5.00
C PHE A 245 14.20 -9.83 5.26
N LYS A 246 15.05 -10.03 6.28
CA LYS A 246 16.15 -9.10 6.59
C LYS A 246 17.37 -9.26 5.69
N ASN A 247 17.53 -10.42 5.06
CA ASN A 247 18.70 -10.78 4.26
C ASN A 247 18.39 -10.72 2.76
N ILE A 248 17.34 -10.00 2.36
CA ILE A 248 17.02 -9.78 0.96
C ILE A 248 17.91 -8.66 0.47
N ASP A 249 18.90 -9.05 -0.33
CA ASP A 249 19.84 -8.09 -0.87
C ASP A 249 19.36 -7.62 -2.25
N ASP A 250 18.91 -8.51 -3.14
CA ASP A 250 18.39 -8.15 -4.48
C ASP A 250 17.41 -9.17 -5.11
N GLU A 251 16.95 -10.18 -4.35
CA GLU A 251 16.10 -11.26 -4.89
C GLU A 251 14.59 -10.97 -4.84
N ILE A 252 13.88 -11.54 -5.83
CA ILE A 252 12.42 -11.64 -5.80
C ILE A 252 12.06 -12.61 -4.68
N LEU A 253 11.33 -12.12 -3.67
CA LEU A 253 10.67 -12.99 -2.71
C LEU A 253 9.53 -13.72 -3.40
N TYR A 254 9.77 -14.97 -3.79
CA TYR A 254 8.73 -15.82 -4.35
C TYR A 254 7.71 -16.22 -3.28
N GLU A 255 8.17 -16.68 -2.10
CA GLU A 255 7.30 -17.12 -1.01
C GLU A 255 7.86 -16.80 0.38
N ASP A 256 6.96 -16.36 1.27
CA ASP A 256 7.25 -16.08 2.69
C ASP A 256 6.84 -17.28 3.53
N GLU A 257 7.70 -18.29 3.54
CA GLU A 257 7.49 -19.55 4.24
C GLU A 257 7.78 -19.40 5.73
N GLY A 258 6.75 -19.05 6.49
CA GLY A 258 6.77 -19.12 7.95
C GLY A 258 5.45 -19.64 8.52
N PRO A 259 5.49 -20.31 9.68
CA PRO A 259 4.31 -20.95 10.26
C PRO A 259 3.28 -19.94 10.79
N SER A 260 3.72 -18.70 11.08
CA SER A 260 2.88 -17.65 11.63
C SER A 260 3.40 -16.27 11.23
N VAL A 261 2.54 -15.25 11.29
CA VAL A 261 2.93 -13.86 11.03
C VAL A 261 3.81 -13.36 12.17
N GLN A 262 5.10 -13.17 11.90
CA GLN A 262 6.09 -12.66 12.86
C GLN A 262 6.05 -11.13 12.96
N ARG A 263 5.78 -10.45 11.83
CA ARG A 263 5.74 -8.99 11.80
C ARG A 263 4.78 -8.49 10.74
N ARG A 264 4.12 -7.36 11.00
CA ARG A 264 3.41 -6.61 9.95
C ARG A 264 4.11 -5.29 9.72
N LEU A 265 4.23 -4.91 8.45
CA LEU A 265 4.91 -3.69 8.03
C LEU A 265 4.02 -2.93 7.07
N VAL A 266 4.06 -1.62 7.20
CA VAL A 266 3.49 -0.71 6.21
C VAL A 266 4.59 -0.37 5.22
N VAL A 267 4.32 -0.62 3.95
CA VAL A 267 5.24 -0.36 2.83
C VAL A 267 4.49 0.33 1.69
N ASN A 268 5.21 0.74 0.65
CA ASN A 268 4.63 1.36 -0.53
C ASN A 268 4.95 0.52 -1.76
N ILE A 269 3.92 0.24 -2.56
CA ILE A 269 4.08 -0.34 -3.89
C ILE A 269 4.40 0.81 -4.83
N VAL A 270 5.58 0.75 -5.46
CA VAL A 270 6.10 1.80 -6.37
C VAL A 270 6.31 1.30 -7.80
N GLY A 271 6.12 0.01 -8.06
CA GLY A 271 6.27 -0.53 -9.40
C GLY A 271 5.94 -2.01 -9.49
N TRP A 272 6.08 -2.55 -10.69
CA TRP A 272 6.12 -3.98 -10.96
C TRP A 272 7.05 -4.25 -12.15
N ARG A 273 7.47 -5.51 -12.25
CA ARG A 273 8.14 -6.08 -13.41
C ARG A 273 7.54 -7.46 -13.67
N HIS A 274 7.55 -7.89 -14.92
CA HIS A 274 7.36 -9.28 -15.28
C HIS A 274 8.73 -9.78 -15.70
N ASP A 275 9.19 -10.82 -15.03
CA ASP A 275 10.38 -11.56 -15.43
C ASP A 275 9.98 -12.66 -16.42
#